data_AF-A0A3R8YZE6-F1
#
_entry.id   AF-A0A3R8YZE6-F1
#
_cell.length_a   1.000
_cell.length_b   1.000
_cell.length_c   1.000
_cell.angle_alpha   90.00
_cell.angle_beta   90.00
_cell.angle_gamma   90.00
#
_symmetry.space_group_name_H-M   'P 1'
#
loop_
_entity.id
_entity.type
_entity.pdbx_description
1 polymer ?
#
loop_
_entity_poly.entity_id
_entity_poly.type
_entity_poly.pdbx_seq_one_letter_code
_entity_poly.pdbx_strand_id
1 'polypeptide(L)'
;MKYLIALIFMSFPMTLQAKSYTPAQIIQMINDKGARRVVAELYANDSGGSEWWNHVILEIGKGSQEWLVVASELESGVDASTAEDLKAALSEAIPHNPAGVLAILKDDKPLLTIEQVCAFANFPQTEAESNKLIVDSIREMFKIKNPAGKRCLAVMIETVEHSVPFDKDI
;
A
#
# COMPACT_ATOMS: atom_id res chain seq x y z
N MET A 1 4.30 -61.48 -28.71
CA MET A 1 4.53 -60.02 -28.63
C MET A 1 3.23 -59.35 -28.23
N LYS A 2 3.15 -58.77 -27.03
CA LYS A 2 2.03 -57.92 -26.63
C LYS A 2 2.56 -56.90 -25.61
N TYR A 3 2.76 -55.69 -26.09
CA TYR A 3 3.28 -54.56 -25.32
C TYR A 3 2.21 -54.10 -24.32
N LEU A 4 2.53 -54.13 -23.03
CA LEU A 4 1.74 -53.44 -22.01
C LEU A 4 2.02 -51.94 -22.16
N ILE A 5 1.04 -51.18 -22.62
CA ILE A 5 1.10 -49.71 -22.66
C ILE A 5 0.73 -49.21 -21.27
N ALA A 6 1.71 -48.71 -20.51
CA ALA A 6 1.50 -48.03 -19.25
C ALA A 6 0.96 -46.61 -19.52
N LEU A 7 -0.30 -46.37 -19.14
CA LEU A 7 -0.92 -45.05 -19.15
C LEU A 7 -0.43 -44.24 -17.95
N ILE A 8 0.55 -43.37 -18.17
CA ILE A 8 0.98 -42.35 -17.20
C ILE A 8 -0.04 -41.21 -17.26
N PHE A 9 -0.92 -41.14 -16.26
CA PHE A 9 -1.79 -39.98 -16.03
C PHE A 9 -0.91 -38.80 -15.57
N MET A 10 -0.55 -37.90 -16.50
CA MET A 10 -0.01 -36.59 -16.14
C MET A 10 -1.14 -35.74 -15.56
N SER A 11 -1.24 -35.72 -14.23
CA SER A 11 -2.00 -34.71 -13.51
C SER A 11 -1.31 -33.36 -13.70
N PHE A 12 -1.78 -32.56 -14.66
CA PHE A 12 -1.44 -31.14 -14.74
C PHE A 12 -2.02 -30.45 -13.49
N PRO A 13 -1.20 -29.83 -12.62
CA PRO A 13 -1.74 -29.04 -11.52
C PRO A 13 -2.48 -27.83 -12.12
N MET A 14 -3.80 -27.80 -12.00
CA MET A 14 -4.56 -26.56 -12.17
C MET A 14 -4.12 -25.61 -11.05
N THR A 15 -3.26 -24.66 -11.37
CA THR A 15 -2.99 -23.55 -10.47
C THR A 15 -4.25 -22.71 -10.39
N LEU A 16 -4.98 -22.82 -9.28
CA LEU A 16 -6.01 -21.86 -8.92
C LEU A 16 -5.33 -20.51 -8.72
N GLN A 17 -5.43 -19.63 -9.73
CA GLN A 17 -5.04 -18.25 -9.57
C GLN A 17 -6.14 -17.55 -8.77
N ALA A 18 -5.82 -17.13 -7.55
CA ALA A 18 -6.71 -16.29 -6.75
C ALA A 18 -7.06 -15.05 -7.57
N LYS A 19 -8.36 -14.73 -7.67
CA LYS A 19 -8.87 -13.66 -8.52
C LYS A 19 -8.60 -12.29 -7.87
N SER A 20 -7.40 -11.75 -8.02
CA SER A 20 -7.08 -10.41 -7.54
C SER A 20 -7.56 -9.31 -8.50
N TYR A 21 -7.81 -8.12 -7.95
CA TYR A 21 -8.06 -6.92 -8.75
C TYR A 21 -6.73 -6.34 -9.27
N THR A 22 -6.71 -6.00 -10.55
CA THR A 22 -5.63 -5.18 -11.13
C THR A 22 -5.89 -3.69 -10.89
N PRO A 23 -4.85 -2.83 -10.95
CA PRO A 23 -5.04 -1.38 -10.83
C PRO A 23 -6.10 -0.82 -11.80
N ALA A 24 -6.04 -1.24 -13.07
CA ALA A 24 -6.98 -0.78 -14.09
C ALA A 24 -8.43 -1.16 -13.78
N GLN A 25 -8.66 -2.34 -13.20
CA GLN A 25 -10.00 -2.75 -12.78
C GLN A 25 -10.52 -1.90 -11.62
N ILE A 26 -9.67 -1.59 -10.63
CA ILE A 26 -10.06 -0.71 -9.52
C ILE A 26 -10.37 0.70 -10.02
N ILE A 27 -9.53 1.26 -10.90
CA ILE A 27 -9.78 2.57 -11.51
C ILE A 27 -11.10 2.58 -12.28
N GLN A 28 -11.37 1.54 -13.08
CA GLN A 28 -12.64 1.42 -13.79
C GLN A 28 -13.82 1.37 -12.81
N MET A 29 -13.71 0.58 -11.74
CA MET A 29 -14.71 0.57 -10.67
C MET A 29 -14.91 1.95 -10.03
N ILE A 30 -13.84 2.71 -9.78
CA ILE A 30 -13.94 4.06 -9.21
C ILE A 30 -14.66 5.00 -10.18
N ASN A 31 -14.34 4.93 -11.46
CA ASN A 31 -15.01 5.74 -12.49
C ASN A 31 -16.51 5.40 -12.61
N ASP A 32 -16.88 4.13 -12.47
CA ASP A 32 -18.26 3.68 -12.66
C ASP A 32 -19.18 3.96 -11.47
N LYS A 33 -18.67 3.87 -10.23
CA LYS A 33 -19.50 3.96 -9.00
C LYS A 33 -19.00 4.93 -7.94
N GLY A 34 -17.84 5.55 -8.14
CA GLY A 34 -17.20 6.47 -7.20
C GLY A 34 -16.39 5.76 -6.11
N ALA A 35 -15.32 6.43 -5.66
CA ALA A 35 -14.34 5.88 -4.73
C ALA A 35 -14.96 5.30 -3.44
N ARG A 36 -15.89 6.03 -2.81
CA ARG A 36 -16.53 5.60 -1.55
C ARG A 36 -17.22 4.24 -1.67
N ARG A 37 -17.91 3.99 -2.80
CA ARG A 37 -18.58 2.70 -3.03
C ARG A 37 -17.56 1.60 -3.30
N VAL A 38 -16.49 1.90 -4.02
CA VAL A 38 -15.40 0.94 -4.26
C VAL A 38 -14.75 0.52 -2.95
N VAL A 39 -14.37 1.47 -2.09
CA VAL A 39 -13.79 1.19 -0.77
C VAL A 39 -14.74 0.31 0.03
N ALA A 40 -16.02 0.68 0.13
CA ALA A 40 -17.01 -0.11 0.86
C ALA A 40 -17.14 -1.54 0.32
N GLU A 41 -17.14 -1.74 -0.99
CA GLU A 41 -17.20 -3.08 -1.60
C GLU A 41 -15.93 -3.90 -1.39
N LEU A 42 -14.75 -3.28 -1.48
CA LEU A 42 -13.47 -3.95 -1.23
C LEU A 42 -13.34 -4.35 0.23
N TYR A 43 -13.83 -3.50 1.13
CA TYR A 43 -13.77 -3.69 2.58
C TYR A 43 -14.82 -4.69 3.09
N ALA A 44 -16.03 -4.68 2.50
CA ALA A 44 -17.13 -5.54 2.95
C ALA A 44 -17.12 -6.98 2.38
N ASN A 45 -16.24 -7.30 1.42
CA ASN A 45 -16.27 -8.63 0.80
C ASN A 45 -15.70 -9.66 1.77
N ASP A 46 -16.60 -10.44 2.37
CA ASP A 46 -16.32 -11.23 3.56
C ASP A 46 -16.74 -12.70 3.36
N SER A 47 -15.74 -13.54 3.13
CA SER A 47 -15.79 -14.94 3.54
C SER A 47 -14.50 -15.29 4.29
N GLY A 48 -14.03 -14.40 5.16
CA GLY A 48 -12.83 -14.60 5.97
C GLY A 48 -11.99 -13.35 6.29
N GLY A 49 -12.52 -12.14 6.12
CA GLY A 49 -11.79 -10.88 6.18
C GLY A 49 -11.85 -10.12 4.85
N SER A 50 -11.55 -8.82 4.90
CA SER A 50 -11.49 -7.88 3.78
C SER A 50 -10.32 -8.19 2.82
N GLU A 51 -10.24 -9.42 2.29
CA GLU A 51 -9.11 -9.93 1.50
C GLU A 51 -8.76 -9.00 0.33
N TRP A 52 -9.77 -8.41 -0.31
CA TRP A 52 -9.54 -7.49 -1.42
C TRP A 52 -9.02 -6.14 -1.00
N TRP A 53 -9.54 -5.59 0.10
CA TRP A 53 -8.97 -4.37 0.67
C TRP A 53 -7.52 -4.59 1.09
N ASN A 54 -7.25 -5.67 1.82
CA ASN A 54 -5.91 -6.02 2.29
C ASN A 54 -4.95 -6.24 1.12
N HIS A 55 -5.42 -6.87 0.03
CA HIS A 55 -4.64 -7.00 -1.19
C HIS A 55 -4.32 -5.64 -1.82
N VAL A 56 -5.31 -4.75 -1.97
CA VAL A 56 -5.11 -3.42 -2.54
C VAL A 56 -4.12 -2.60 -1.72
N ILE A 57 -4.26 -2.59 -0.39
CA ILE A 57 -3.35 -1.91 0.53
C ILE A 57 -1.93 -2.48 0.45
N LEU A 58 -1.78 -3.81 0.43
CA LEU A 58 -0.49 -4.47 0.25
C LEU A 58 0.18 -4.07 -1.07
N GLU A 59 -0.57 -4.02 -2.17
CA GLU A 59 -0.03 -3.66 -3.48
C GLU A 59 0.34 -2.18 -3.59
N ILE A 60 -0.40 -1.29 -2.93
CA ILE A 60 -0.03 0.13 -2.77
C ILE A 60 1.31 0.26 -2.03
N GLY A 61 1.49 -0.51 -0.95
CA GLY A 61 2.73 -0.55 -0.17
C GLY A 61 3.98 -0.92 -0.98
N LYS A 62 3.83 -1.65 -2.09
CA LYS A 62 4.95 -1.98 -3.00
C LYS A 62 5.40 -0.80 -3.87
N GLY A 63 4.63 0.29 -3.92
CA GLY A 63 5.04 1.55 -4.55
C GLY A 63 5.08 1.57 -6.09
N SER A 64 4.49 0.59 -6.78
CA SER A 64 4.36 0.67 -8.24
C SER A 64 3.51 1.88 -8.65
N GLN A 65 3.85 2.51 -9.77
CA GLN A 65 3.20 3.75 -10.17
C GLN A 65 1.70 3.59 -10.41
N GLU A 66 1.28 2.44 -10.95
CA GLU A 66 -0.12 2.12 -11.22
C GLU A 66 -0.93 2.00 -9.93
N TRP A 67 -0.37 1.38 -8.89
CA TRP A 67 -1.02 1.29 -7.58
C TRP A 67 -1.00 2.63 -6.81
N LEU A 68 0.01 3.49 -7.01
CA LEU A 68 -0.02 4.85 -6.48
C LEU A 68 -1.12 5.71 -7.11
N VAL A 69 -1.44 5.50 -8.38
CA VAL A 69 -2.60 6.14 -9.03
C VAL A 69 -3.88 5.66 -8.36
N VAL A 70 -4.03 4.35 -8.11
CA VAL A 70 -5.17 3.80 -7.36
C VAL A 70 -5.30 4.44 -5.98
N ALA A 71 -4.20 4.56 -5.23
CA ALA A 71 -4.20 5.22 -3.92
C ALA A 71 -4.73 6.66 -3.99
N SER A 72 -4.31 7.43 -5.00
CA SER A 72 -4.77 8.82 -5.16
C SER A 72 -6.27 8.94 -5.44
N GLU A 73 -6.83 7.99 -6.21
CA GLU A 73 -8.26 7.96 -6.54
C GLU A 73 -9.12 7.45 -5.37
N LEU A 74 -8.59 6.51 -4.58
CA LEU A 74 -9.30 5.98 -3.40
C LEU A 74 -9.45 6.99 -2.27
N GLU A 75 -8.59 8.00 -2.17
CA GLU A 75 -8.57 8.95 -1.07
C GLU A 75 -9.95 9.55 -0.74
N SER A 76 -10.71 9.96 -1.75
CA SER A 76 -12.03 10.59 -1.54
C SER A 76 -13.09 9.62 -1.01
N GLY A 77 -12.79 8.32 -1.01
CA GLY A 77 -13.68 7.24 -0.60
C GLY A 77 -13.36 6.59 0.74
N VAL A 78 -12.18 6.84 1.31
CA VAL A 78 -11.77 6.24 2.59
C VAL A 78 -12.24 7.06 3.79
N ASP A 79 -12.52 6.36 4.88
CA ASP A 79 -12.79 6.92 6.20
C ASP A 79 -12.26 6.00 7.32
N ALA A 80 -12.06 6.57 8.51
CA ALA A 80 -11.60 5.87 9.72
C ALA A 80 -10.46 4.86 9.43
N SER A 81 -10.69 3.56 9.70
CA SER A 81 -9.71 2.50 9.50
C SER A 81 -9.16 2.45 8.08
N THR A 82 -10.01 2.61 7.05
CA THR A 82 -9.54 2.55 5.65
C THR A 82 -8.66 3.75 5.28
N ALA A 83 -8.84 4.89 5.94
CA ALA A 83 -7.98 6.04 5.76
C ALA A 83 -6.61 5.84 6.45
N GLU A 84 -6.59 5.16 7.59
CA GLU A 84 -5.36 4.77 8.27
C GLU A 84 -4.56 3.75 7.46
N ASP A 85 -5.22 2.71 6.95
CA ASP A 85 -4.61 1.70 6.08
C ASP A 85 -3.99 2.33 4.82
N LEU A 86 -4.71 3.27 4.18
CA LEU A 86 -4.23 3.93 2.97
C LEU A 86 -2.99 4.79 3.25
N LYS A 87 -2.97 5.56 4.34
CA LYS A 87 -1.78 6.31 4.77
C LYS A 87 -0.62 5.37 5.09
N ALA A 88 -0.92 4.21 5.69
CA ALA A 88 0.10 3.24 6.05
C ALA A 88 0.77 2.61 4.83
N ALA A 89 -0.03 2.16 3.87
CA ALA A 89 0.49 1.67 2.61
C ALA A 89 1.33 2.72 1.86
N LEU A 90 0.92 4.00 1.89
CA LEU A 90 1.72 5.05 1.26
C LEU A 90 3.03 5.35 1.97
N SER A 91 3.07 5.23 3.31
CA SER A 91 4.31 5.31 4.09
C SER A 91 5.24 4.15 3.72
N GLU A 92 4.70 2.93 3.62
CA GLU A 92 5.41 1.73 3.19
C GLU A 92 5.92 1.77 1.75
N ALA A 93 5.28 2.55 0.88
CA ALA A 93 5.70 2.74 -0.51
C ALA A 93 6.93 3.64 -0.68
N ILE A 94 7.27 4.46 0.33
CA ILE A 94 8.35 5.46 0.24
C ILE A 94 9.72 4.83 -0.10
N PRO A 95 10.18 3.75 0.55
CA PRO A 95 11.44 3.08 0.19
C PRO A 95 11.47 2.52 -1.24
N HIS A 96 10.32 2.32 -1.87
CA HIS A 96 10.22 1.69 -3.17
C HIS A 96 10.10 2.71 -4.30
N ASN A 97 9.36 3.80 -4.07
CA ASN A 97 9.12 4.83 -5.07
C ASN A 97 8.87 6.20 -4.42
N PRO A 98 9.90 6.84 -3.83
CA PRO A 98 9.73 8.10 -3.10
C PRO A 98 9.23 9.24 -4.00
N ALA A 99 9.66 9.27 -5.26
CA ALA A 99 9.22 10.28 -6.22
C ALA A 99 7.76 10.11 -6.62
N GLY A 100 7.32 8.87 -6.85
CA GLY A 100 5.93 8.55 -7.18
C GLY A 100 4.99 8.85 -6.02
N VAL A 101 5.38 8.52 -4.78
CA VAL A 101 4.61 8.85 -3.58
C VAL A 101 4.44 10.37 -3.48
N LEU A 102 5.53 11.14 -3.52
CA LEU A 102 5.46 12.61 -3.45
C LEU A 102 4.62 13.23 -4.58
N ALA A 103 4.56 12.61 -5.75
CA ALA A 103 3.80 13.13 -6.88
C ALA A 103 2.28 13.06 -6.67
N ILE A 104 1.79 12.20 -5.78
CA ILE A 104 0.35 12.06 -5.49
C ILE A 104 -0.09 12.82 -4.24
N LEU A 105 0.85 13.31 -3.43
CA LEU A 105 0.55 14.09 -2.23
C LEU A 105 0.22 15.54 -2.61
N LYS A 106 -0.80 16.11 -1.97
CA LYS A 106 -1.20 17.50 -2.17
C LYS A 106 -1.66 18.13 -0.86
N ASP A 107 -1.31 19.39 -0.65
CA ASP A 107 -1.68 20.13 0.57
C ASP A 107 -3.18 20.49 0.62
N ASP A 108 -3.90 20.44 -0.50
CA ASP A 108 -5.35 20.69 -0.58
C ASP A 108 -6.21 19.44 -0.31
N LYS A 109 -5.55 18.30 -0.10
CA LYS A 109 -6.14 16.99 0.16
C LYS A 109 -6.09 16.69 1.67
N PRO A 110 -7.18 16.22 2.31
CA PRO A 110 -7.24 16.09 3.76
C PRO A 110 -6.45 14.90 4.32
N LEU A 111 -6.14 13.89 3.50
CA LEU A 111 -5.50 12.64 3.92
C LEU A 111 -4.14 12.40 3.27
N LEU A 112 -3.95 12.83 2.02
CA LEU A 112 -2.71 12.64 1.28
C LEU A 112 -1.82 13.88 1.31
N THR A 113 -1.48 14.32 2.52
CA THR A 113 -0.50 15.40 2.74
C THR A 113 0.90 14.85 3.00
N ILE A 114 1.92 15.69 2.82
CA ILE A 114 3.31 15.34 3.18
C ILE A 114 3.41 15.02 4.67
N GLU A 115 2.77 15.80 5.54
CA GLU A 115 2.83 15.64 6.98
C GLU A 115 2.24 14.30 7.44
N GLN A 116 1.14 13.85 6.82
CA GLN A 116 0.49 12.61 7.23
C GLN A 116 1.22 11.36 6.71
N VAL A 117 1.75 11.39 5.49
CA VAL A 117 2.39 10.23 4.86
C VAL A 117 3.87 10.12 5.23
N CYS A 118 4.59 11.24 5.35
CA CYS A 118 6.02 11.21 5.70
C CYS A 118 6.28 11.03 7.19
N ALA A 119 5.25 11.07 8.04
CA ALA A 119 5.35 10.84 9.49
C ALA A 119 5.26 9.36 9.89
N PHE A 120 5.45 8.43 8.94
CA PHE A 120 5.39 6.98 9.20
C PHE A 120 4.09 6.53 9.87
N ALA A 121 2.95 6.79 9.24
CA ALA A 121 1.75 6.05 9.60
C ALA A 121 2.04 4.57 9.29
N ASN A 122 2.31 3.71 10.27
CA ASN A 122 2.51 2.28 10.03
C ASN A 122 2.06 1.47 11.25
N PHE A 123 1.85 0.18 11.05
CA PHE A 123 1.42 -0.75 12.11
C PHE A 123 2.39 -1.95 12.21
N PRO A 124 3.66 -1.69 12.56
CA PRO A 124 4.70 -2.71 12.57
C PRO A 124 4.43 -3.76 13.65
N GLN A 125 4.70 -5.04 13.35
CA GLN A 125 4.57 -6.11 14.34
C GLN A 125 5.81 -6.22 15.23
N THR A 126 6.95 -5.69 14.76
CA THR A 126 8.22 -5.68 15.47
C THR A 126 8.95 -4.34 15.34
N GLU A 127 9.76 -4.02 16.35
CA GLU A 127 10.69 -2.87 16.30
C GLU A 127 11.61 -2.95 15.08
N ALA A 128 12.04 -4.15 14.70
CA ALA A 128 12.92 -4.36 13.55
C ALA A 128 12.25 -3.96 12.23
N GLU A 129 10.96 -4.28 12.05
CA GLU A 129 10.19 -3.84 10.88
C GLU A 129 10.02 -2.32 10.86
N SER A 130 9.69 -1.72 12.01
CA SER A 130 9.56 -0.26 12.14
C SER A 130 10.86 0.46 11.76
N ASN A 131 11.97 0.04 12.38
CA ASN A 131 13.29 0.61 12.13
C ASN A 131 13.73 0.42 10.67
N LYS A 132 13.40 -0.73 10.06
CA LYS A 132 13.69 -0.98 8.65
C LYS A 132 12.95 0.02 7.75
N LEU A 133 11.65 0.23 7.96
CA LEU A 133 10.87 1.18 7.18
C LEU A 133 11.45 2.59 7.29
N ILE A 134 11.73 3.05 8.52
CA ILE A 134 12.27 4.40 8.79
C ILE A 134 13.60 4.59 8.06
N VAL A 135 14.55 3.68 8.26
CA VAL A 135 15.90 3.78 7.70
C VAL A 135 15.88 3.74 6.17
N ASP A 136 15.11 2.81 5.58
CA ASP A 136 15.04 2.68 4.13
C ASP A 136 14.33 3.89 3.50
N SER A 137 13.26 4.39 4.13
CA SER A 137 12.53 5.59 3.66
C SER A 137 13.40 6.83 3.68
N ILE A 138 14.12 7.08 4.78
CA ILE A 138 15.04 8.21 4.91
C ILE A 138 16.13 8.12 3.84
N ARG A 139 16.73 6.94 3.63
CA ARG A 139 17.80 6.73 2.64
C ARG A 139 17.34 7.07 1.22
N GLU A 140 16.15 6.64 0.83
CA GLU A 140 15.60 6.91 -0.50
C GLU A 140 15.11 8.35 -0.63
N MET A 141 14.49 8.91 0.41
CA MET A 141 14.03 10.29 0.42
C MET A 141 15.19 11.29 0.36
N PHE A 142 16.34 10.99 0.96
CA PHE A 142 17.57 11.78 0.82
C PHE A 142 18.01 11.96 -0.64
N LYS A 143 17.63 11.07 -1.56
CA LYS A 143 17.96 11.18 -2.99
C LYS A 143 17.07 12.21 -3.71
N ILE A 144 15.91 12.54 -3.16
CA ILE A 144 14.97 13.52 -3.74
C ILE A 144 15.37 14.94 -3.34
N LYS A 145 15.88 15.73 -4.30
CA LYS A 145 16.48 17.05 -4.02
C LYS A 145 15.51 18.23 -4.16
N ASN A 146 14.29 17.99 -4.62
CA ASN A 146 13.28 19.04 -4.78
C ASN A 146 12.69 19.47 -3.41
N PRO A 147 11.93 20.58 -3.35
CA PRO A 147 11.36 21.07 -2.09
C PRO A 147 10.46 20.06 -1.37
N ALA A 148 9.65 19.30 -2.11
CA ALA A 148 8.76 18.28 -1.53
C ALA A 148 9.55 17.18 -0.82
N GLY A 149 10.63 16.68 -1.43
CA GLY A 149 11.50 15.68 -0.82
C GLY A 149 12.21 16.20 0.43
N LYS A 150 12.67 17.46 0.40
CA LYS A 150 13.26 18.10 1.60
C LYS A 150 12.26 18.25 2.74
N ARG A 151 11.02 18.65 2.44
CA ARG A 151 9.93 18.77 3.43
C ARG A 151 9.58 17.41 4.03
N CYS A 152 9.40 16.39 3.18
CA CYS A 152 9.14 15.03 3.63
C CYS A 152 10.26 14.47 4.52
N LEU A 153 11.52 14.70 4.15
CA LEU A 153 12.67 14.31 4.98
C LEU A 153 12.68 15.05 6.34
N ALA A 154 12.31 16.32 6.38
CA ALA A 154 12.21 17.07 7.63
C ALA A 154 11.15 16.47 8.56
N VAL A 155 9.98 16.12 8.02
CA VAL A 155 8.91 15.43 8.77
C VAL A 155 9.42 14.09 9.32
N MET A 156 10.07 13.27 8.49
CA MET A 156 10.63 11.98 8.94
C MET A 156 11.61 12.13 10.11
N ILE A 157 12.50 13.13 10.05
CA ILE A 157 13.48 13.41 11.11
C ILE A 157 12.76 13.85 12.39
N GLU A 158 11.78 14.74 12.28
CA GLU A 158 10.99 15.22 13.42
C GLU A 158 10.21 14.07 14.08
N THR A 159 9.62 13.16 13.29
CA THR A 159 8.96 11.95 13.81
C THR A 159 9.93 11.07 14.60
N VAL A 160 11.15 10.85 14.08
CA VAL A 160 12.16 10.05 14.78
C VAL A 160 12.65 10.75 16.05
N GLU A 161 12.84 12.07 16.03
CA GLU A 161 13.25 12.85 17.20
C GLU A 161 12.26 12.73 18.36
N HIS A 162 10.96 12.66 18.06
CA HIS A 162 9.90 12.50 19.06
C HIS A 162 9.46 11.05 19.29
N SER A 163 10.19 10.08 18.74
CA SER A 163 9.83 8.66 18.90
C SER A 163 9.97 8.20 20.36
N VAL A 164 9.04 7.35 20.76
CA VAL A 164 9.07 6.62 22.04
C VAL A 164 9.61 5.20 21.81
N PRO A 165 10.04 4.49 22.87
CA PRO A 165 10.39 3.08 22.74
C PRO A 165 9.25 2.28 22.07
N PHE A 166 9.61 1.33 21.21
CA PHE A 166 8.65 0.52 20.50
C PHE A 166 7.71 -0.22 21.47
N ASP A 167 6.41 -0.11 21.22
CA ASP A 167 5.37 -0.87 21.89
C ASP A 167 4.43 -1.41 20.81
N LYS A 168 4.19 -2.73 20.82
CA LYS A 168 3.35 -3.41 19.83
C LYS A 168 1.85 -3.31 20.15
N ASP A 169 1.51 -2.88 21.37
CA ASP A 169 0.15 -2.88 21.90
C ASP A 169 -0.46 -1.47 21.99
N ILE A 170 0.27 -0.45 21.47
CA ILE A 170 -0.17 0.95 21.30
C ILE A 170 -0.47 1.18 19.82
#